data_AF-A0A1W9V614-F1
#
_entry.id   AF-A0A1W9V614-F1
#
_cell.length_a   1.000
_cell.length_b   1.000
_cell.length_c   1.000
_cell.angle_alpha   90.00
_cell.angle_beta   90.00
_cell.angle_gamma   90.00
#
_symmetry.space_group_name_H-M   'P 1'
#
loop_
_entity.id
_entity.type
_entity.pdbx_description
1 polymer ?
#
loop_
_entity_poly.entity_id
_entity_poly.type
_entity_poly.pdbx_seq_one_letter_code
_entity_poly.pdbx_strand_id
1 'polypeptide(L)'
;MNKTGIIPQVKKYKRNPGDFSLKELFCLKADENAAPQKSLLEGYLKECGFPEAPKGGTEKPDRQIVLRVEENSHYDEAGFCNESYQIHISPSQIKLIGKTSEGLARAVQSFRQLLYTAEDGVVPCCRIEDTPRFRWRGMHLDVSRHFFPVEDVKAFIDQLALYRFNRLHLHLTDDQ
;
A
#
# COMPACT_ATOMS: atom_id res chain seq x y z
N MET A 1 -12.79 18.72 -7.51
CA MET A 1 -12.00 17.49 -7.74
C MET A 1 -11.74 16.86 -6.39
N ASN A 2 -12.26 15.65 -6.13
CA ASN A 2 -11.94 14.90 -4.90
C ASN A 2 -10.46 14.47 -4.96
N LYS A 3 -9.57 15.31 -4.41
CA LYS A 3 -8.16 14.95 -4.25
C LYS A 3 -8.07 13.98 -3.08
N THR A 4 -7.87 12.70 -3.38
CA THR A 4 -7.65 11.65 -2.38
C THR A 4 -6.30 11.76 -1.68
N GLY A 5 -5.42 12.65 -2.15
CA GLY A 5 -4.01 12.72 -1.73
C GLY A 5 -3.14 11.60 -2.29
N ILE A 6 -3.74 10.60 -2.97
CA ILE A 6 -3.03 9.42 -3.47
C ILE A 6 -2.55 9.65 -4.90
N ILE A 7 -1.28 9.34 -5.14
CA ILE A 7 -0.57 9.42 -6.41
C ILE A 7 0.02 8.03 -6.75
N PRO A 8 -0.19 7.48 -7.96
CA PRO A 8 -1.12 7.95 -8.99
C PRO A 8 -2.58 8.00 -8.52
N GLN A 9 -3.42 8.77 -9.22
CA GLN A 9 -4.84 8.84 -8.90
C GLN A 9 -5.49 7.46 -9.05
N VAL A 10 -6.25 7.07 -8.03
CA VAL A 10 -6.97 5.79 -7.98
C VAL A 10 -8.18 5.79 -8.94
N LYS A 11 -8.50 4.63 -9.52
CA LYS A 11 -9.62 4.48 -10.47
C LYS A 11 -10.97 4.84 -9.85
N LYS A 12 -11.26 4.39 -8.62
CA LYS A 12 -12.49 4.72 -7.89
C LYS A 12 -12.16 5.09 -6.44
N TYR A 13 -12.76 6.17 -5.97
CA TYR A 13 -12.70 6.62 -4.58
C TYR A 13 -14.08 7.10 -4.12
N LYS A 14 -14.49 6.66 -2.93
CA LYS A 14 -15.70 7.11 -2.26
C LYS A 14 -15.40 7.41 -0.80
N ARG A 15 -15.54 8.67 -0.38
CA ARG A 15 -15.51 9.05 1.03
C ARG A 15 -16.78 8.52 1.70
N ASN A 16 -16.62 7.92 2.88
CA ASN A 16 -17.72 7.52 3.75
C ASN A 16 -17.70 8.41 5.01
N PRO A 17 -18.83 8.57 5.71
CA PRO A 17 -18.85 9.26 7.00
C PRO A 17 -17.94 8.58 8.04
N GLY A 18 -17.35 9.38 8.91
CA GLY A 18 -16.52 8.93 10.03
C GLY A 18 -15.03 8.77 9.68
N ASP A 19 -14.25 8.41 10.70
CA ASP A 19 -12.79 8.32 10.64
C ASP A 19 -12.29 7.12 11.44
N PHE A 20 -11.08 6.66 11.11
CA PHE A 20 -10.37 5.63 11.85
C PHE A 20 -9.15 6.27 12.53
N SER A 21 -9.00 6.06 13.84
CA SER A 21 -7.86 6.56 14.61
C SER A 21 -6.78 5.48 14.72
N LEU A 22 -5.57 5.79 14.25
CA LEU A 22 -4.38 4.94 14.36
C LEU A 22 -3.66 5.08 15.71
N LYS A 23 -4.02 6.07 16.53
CA LYS A 23 -3.46 6.23 17.88
C LYS A 23 -4.08 5.29 18.91
N GLU A 24 -5.32 4.87 18.64
CA GLU A 24 -6.02 3.93 19.50
C GLU A 24 -5.51 2.50 19.25
N LEU A 25 -5.63 1.64 20.27
CA LEU A 25 -5.17 0.26 20.16
C LEU A 25 -5.91 -0.47 19.02
N PHE A 26 -5.15 -1.10 18.13
CA PHE A 26 -5.69 -1.94 17.05
C PHE A 26 -4.90 -3.25 16.95
N CYS A 27 -5.54 -4.27 16.38
CA CYS A 27 -4.83 -5.50 15.99
C CYS A 27 -4.52 -5.50 14.50
N LEU A 28 -3.36 -6.07 14.12
CA LEU A 28 -2.94 -6.23 12.73
C LEU A 28 -2.99 -7.71 12.34
N LYS A 29 -3.96 -8.06 11.49
CA LYS A 29 -4.19 -9.42 11.02
C LYS A 29 -3.84 -9.52 9.54
N ALA A 30 -3.33 -10.67 9.14
CA ALA A 30 -3.04 -10.98 7.75
C ALA A 30 -3.38 -12.45 7.49
N ASP A 31 -3.90 -12.73 6.30
CA ASP A 31 -4.03 -14.11 5.82
C ASP A 31 -2.64 -14.71 5.55
N GLU A 32 -2.55 -16.04 5.39
CA GLU A 32 -1.28 -16.78 5.23
C GLU A 32 -0.39 -16.21 4.10
N ASN A 33 -1.01 -15.84 2.98
CA ASN A 33 -0.33 -15.31 1.80
C ASN A 33 0.00 -13.81 1.88
N ALA A 34 -0.30 -13.14 3.00
CA ALA A 34 -0.14 -11.70 3.20
C ALA A 34 0.99 -11.34 4.18
N ALA A 35 1.80 -12.31 4.62
CA ALA A 35 2.87 -12.09 5.59
C ALA A 35 3.91 -11.03 5.17
N PRO A 36 4.41 -11.00 3.92
CA PRO A 36 5.34 -9.95 3.48
C PRO A 36 4.73 -8.54 3.56
N GLN A 37 3.47 -8.41 3.14
CA GLN A 37 2.73 -7.14 3.13
C GLN A 37 2.41 -6.66 4.54
N LYS A 38 2.15 -7.60 5.46
CA LYS A 38 2.01 -7.30 6.89
C LYS A 38 3.29 -6.67 7.43
N SER A 39 4.43 -7.32 7.19
CA SER A 39 5.73 -6.82 7.67
C SER A 39 6.09 -5.44 7.07
N LEU A 40 5.81 -5.22 5.78
CA LEU A 40 5.96 -3.89 5.16
C LEU A 40 5.10 -2.83 5.86
N LEU A 41 3.83 -3.15 6.12
CA LEU A 41 2.93 -2.20 6.77
C LEU A 41 3.34 -1.91 8.22
N GLU A 42 3.81 -2.91 8.96
CA GLU A 42 4.39 -2.71 10.31
C GLU A 42 5.56 -1.73 10.27
N GLY A 43 6.45 -1.87 9.27
CA GLY A 43 7.54 -0.93 9.03
C GLY A 43 7.04 0.50 8.80
N TYR A 44 6.05 0.68 7.92
CA TYR A 44 5.51 2.00 7.61
C TYR A 44 4.75 2.65 8.77
N LEU A 45 4.01 1.87 9.57
CA LEU A 45 3.35 2.36 10.77
C LEU A 45 4.38 2.86 11.79
N LYS A 46 5.47 2.10 11.97
CA LYS A 46 6.58 2.47 12.84
C LYS A 46 7.31 3.73 12.35
N GLU A 47 7.58 3.83 11.05
CA GLU A 47 8.18 5.04 10.44
C GLU A 47 7.33 6.29 10.69
N CYS A 48 6.01 6.16 10.70
CA CYS A 48 5.08 7.26 10.98
C CYS A 48 4.88 7.51 12.49
N GLY A 49 5.50 6.73 13.38
CA GLY A 49 5.37 6.86 14.82
C GLY A 49 4.04 6.35 15.41
N PHE A 50 3.29 5.52 14.66
CA PHE A 50 2.06 4.91 15.16
C PHE A 50 2.34 3.69 16.04
N PRO A 51 1.44 3.35 16.99
CA PRO A 51 1.64 2.23 17.91
C PRO A 51 1.77 0.90 17.17
N GLU A 52 2.67 0.04 17.66
CA GLU A 52 2.80 -1.33 17.18
C GLU A 52 1.57 -2.14 17.63
N ALA A 53 1.04 -2.97 16.71
CA ALA A 53 -0.04 -3.87 17.05
C ALA A 53 0.42 -4.89 18.10
N PRO A 54 -0.38 -5.17 19.15
CA PRO A 54 -0.02 -6.15 20.17
C PRO A 54 0.23 -7.53 19.54
N LYS A 55 1.38 -8.13 19.86
CA LYS A 55 1.77 -9.48 19.38
C LYS A 55 1.11 -10.62 20.18
N GLY A 56 0.37 -10.29 21.25
CA GLY A 56 -0.36 -11.20 22.11
C GLY A 56 -1.03 -10.44 23.27
N GLY A 57 -2.23 -10.86 23.66
CA GLY A 57 -3.02 -10.23 24.72
C GLY A 57 -4.42 -10.85 24.82
N THR A 58 -5.00 -10.89 26.02
CA THR A 58 -6.38 -11.33 26.28
C THR A 58 -7.41 -10.31 25.80
N GLU A 59 -7.04 -9.03 25.73
CA GLU A 59 -7.88 -7.97 25.18
C GLU A 59 -7.85 -8.02 23.65
N LYS A 60 -9.05 -8.16 23.06
CA LYS A 60 -9.25 -7.99 21.62
C LYS A 60 -9.47 -6.50 21.39
N PRO A 61 -8.57 -5.80 20.69
CA PRO A 61 -8.81 -4.40 20.35
C PRO A 61 -10.08 -4.29 19.52
N ASP A 62 -10.90 -3.27 19.81
CA ASP A 62 -12.13 -3.00 19.05
C ASP A 62 -11.84 -2.64 17.58
N ARG A 63 -10.61 -2.17 17.32
CA ARG A 63 -10.14 -1.80 15.99
C ARG A 63 -9.20 -2.83 15.39
N GLN A 64 -9.27 -2.97 14.08
CA GLN A 64 -8.42 -3.90 13.37
C GLN A 64 -8.01 -3.42 11.99
N ILE A 65 -6.77 -3.71 11.63
CA ILE A 65 -6.25 -3.62 10.28
C ILE A 65 -6.08 -5.05 9.76
N VAL A 66 -6.69 -5.35 8.62
CA VAL A 66 -6.76 -6.70 8.06
C VAL A 66 -6.21 -6.70 6.64
N LEU A 67 -5.23 -7.55 6.37
CA LEU A 67 -4.62 -7.73 5.05
C LEU A 67 -5.05 -9.08 4.48
N ARG A 68 -5.60 -9.06 3.26
CA ARG A 68 -6.11 -10.28 2.61
C ARG A 68 -5.68 -10.39 1.16
N VAL A 69 -5.40 -11.63 0.76
CA VAL A 69 -5.27 -12.01 -0.64
C VAL A 69 -6.53 -12.80 -1.00
N GLU A 70 -7.40 -12.23 -1.85
CA GLU A 70 -8.68 -12.82 -2.23
C GLU A 70 -8.73 -13.04 -3.75
N GLU A 71 -8.44 -14.25 -4.21
CA GLU A 71 -8.38 -14.59 -5.65
C GLU A 71 -9.75 -14.50 -6.33
N ASN A 72 -10.83 -14.78 -5.59
CA ASN A 72 -12.22 -14.85 -6.06
C ASN A 72 -13.05 -13.60 -5.72
N SER A 73 -12.43 -12.43 -5.54
CA SER A 73 -13.20 -11.23 -5.21
C SER A 73 -14.13 -10.85 -6.38
N HIS A 74 -15.45 -11.06 -6.22
CA HIS A 74 -16.52 -10.92 -7.22
C HIS A 74 -16.83 -9.47 -7.66
N TYR A 75 -15.81 -8.63 -7.86
CA TYR A 75 -16.02 -7.23 -8.27
C TYR A 75 -15.90 -7.11 -9.79
N ASP A 76 -16.98 -7.49 -10.47
CA ASP A 76 -17.16 -7.38 -11.91
C ASP A 76 -17.22 -5.93 -12.37
N GLU A 77 -16.24 -5.53 -13.17
CA GLU A 77 -16.40 -4.76 -14.41
C GLU A 77 -15.00 -4.47 -15.00
N ALA A 78 -14.62 -5.30 -15.98
CA ALA A 78 -13.50 -5.10 -16.90
C ALA A 78 -12.10 -4.91 -16.28
N GLY A 79 -11.36 -6.03 -16.14
CA GLY A 79 -9.88 -5.99 -16.20
C GLY A 79 -9.12 -6.05 -14.87
N PHE A 80 -9.53 -6.91 -13.92
CA PHE A 80 -8.74 -7.18 -12.70
C PHE A 80 -7.46 -7.98 -13.02
N CYS A 81 -6.37 -7.24 -13.33
CA CYS A 81 -5.01 -7.78 -13.41
C CYS A 81 -4.44 -8.10 -12.02
N ASN A 82 -3.31 -8.80 -11.95
CA ASN A 82 -2.67 -9.23 -10.69
C ASN A 82 -2.37 -8.06 -9.72
N GLU A 83 -2.25 -6.84 -10.21
CA GLU A 83 -1.93 -5.65 -9.40
C GLU A 83 -3.18 -4.90 -8.89
N SER A 84 -4.37 -5.46 -9.04
CA SER A 84 -5.62 -4.82 -8.62
C SER A 84 -5.87 -5.00 -7.12
N TYR A 85 -6.47 -3.98 -6.50
CA TYR A 85 -6.69 -3.97 -5.05
C TYR A 85 -7.87 -3.11 -4.61
N GLN A 86 -8.24 -3.28 -3.34
CA GLN A 86 -9.24 -2.49 -2.64
C GLN A 86 -8.75 -2.08 -1.25
N ILE A 87 -9.25 -0.93 -0.80
CA ILE A 87 -9.10 -0.44 0.57
C ILE A 87 -10.48 -0.07 1.08
N HIS A 88 -10.87 -0.65 2.21
CA HIS A 88 -12.10 -0.29 2.92
C HIS A 88 -11.73 0.22 4.31
N ILE A 89 -12.09 1.46 4.61
CA ILE A 89 -11.88 2.08 5.92
C ILE A 89 -13.24 2.40 6.51
N SER A 90 -13.52 1.82 7.67
CA SER A 90 -14.63 2.09 8.56
C SER A 90 -14.11 2.53 9.93
N PRO A 91 -14.95 3.04 10.85
CA PRO A 91 -14.48 3.50 12.16
C PRO A 91 -13.81 2.42 13.02
N SER A 92 -14.13 1.14 12.77
CA SER A 92 -13.60 -0.01 13.52
C SER A 92 -12.65 -0.90 12.71
N GLN A 93 -12.56 -0.72 11.40
CA GLN A 93 -11.76 -1.62 10.56
C GLN A 93 -11.16 -0.94 9.33
N ILE A 94 -9.88 -1.23 9.10
CA ILE A 94 -9.21 -1.04 7.81
C ILE A 94 -9.01 -2.42 7.17
N LYS A 95 -9.52 -2.63 5.97
CA LYS A 95 -9.32 -3.85 5.20
C LYS A 95 -8.58 -3.53 3.91
N LEU A 96 -7.38 -4.09 3.75
CA LEU A 96 -6.56 -4.03 2.55
C LEU A 96 -6.67 -5.37 1.83
N ILE A 97 -7.11 -5.34 0.57
CA ILE A 97 -7.40 -6.56 -0.20
C ILE A 97 -6.68 -6.47 -1.53
N GLY A 98 -5.91 -7.51 -1.87
CA GLY A 98 -5.36 -7.71 -3.21
C GLY A 98 -5.88 -8.98 -3.83
N LYS A 99 -5.99 -9.01 -5.16
CA LYS A 99 -6.26 -10.27 -5.89
C LYS A 99 -5.10 -11.25 -5.73
N THR A 100 -3.88 -10.73 -5.79
CA THR A 100 -2.64 -11.46 -5.55
C THR A 100 -1.80 -10.73 -4.50
N SER A 101 -0.66 -11.34 -4.15
CA SER A 101 0.38 -10.72 -3.32
C SER A 101 0.82 -9.34 -3.85
N GLU A 102 0.99 -9.21 -5.18
CA GLU A 102 1.32 -7.94 -5.82
C GLU A 102 0.22 -6.90 -5.68
N GLY A 103 -1.04 -7.29 -5.92
CA GLY A 103 -2.19 -6.41 -5.69
C GLY A 103 -2.25 -5.91 -4.25
N LEU A 104 -2.04 -6.80 -3.28
CA LEU A 104 -2.05 -6.42 -1.87
C LEU A 104 -0.89 -5.46 -1.55
N ALA A 105 0.29 -5.65 -2.15
CA ALA A 105 1.39 -4.72 -2.03
C ALA A 105 1.02 -3.31 -2.57
N ARG A 106 0.26 -3.22 -3.68
CA ARG A 106 -0.27 -1.92 -4.18
C ARG A 106 -1.26 -1.28 -3.21
N ALA A 107 -2.08 -2.08 -2.53
CA ALA A 107 -2.97 -1.62 -1.46
C ALA A 107 -2.17 -1.00 -0.32
N VAL A 108 -1.13 -1.69 0.15
CA VAL A 108 -0.25 -1.20 1.22
C VAL A 108 0.42 0.11 0.82
N GLN A 109 0.93 0.25 -0.41
CA GLN A 109 1.56 1.51 -0.85
C GLN A 109 0.56 2.68 -0.92
N SER A 110 -0.69 2.41 -1.33
CA SER A 110 -1.72 3.45 -1.34
C SER A 110 -2.15 3.83 0.07
N PHE A 111 -2.24 2.86 0.96
CA PHE A 111 -2.51 3.11 2.37
C PHE A 111 -1.35 3.86 3.03
N ARG A 112 -0.09 3.57 2.69
CA ARG A 112 1.08 4.32 3.14
C ARG A 112 0.98 5.81 2.81
N GLN A 113 0.49 6.16 1.63
CA GLN A 113 0.27 7.57 1.29
C GLN A 113 -0.82 8.22 2.16
N LEU A 114 -1.89 7.47 2.49
CA LEU A 114 -2.89 7.94 3.44
C LEU A 114 -2.31 8.12 4.85
N LEU A 115 -1.40 7.26 5.29
CA LEU A 115 -0.68 7.40 6.57
C LEU A 115 0.11 8.71 6.63
N TYR A 116 0.84 9.06 5.56
CA TYR A 116 1.61 10.30 5.51
C TYR A 116 0.75 11.56 5.51
N THR A 117 -0.51 11.47 5.06
CA THR A 117 -1.47 12.57 5.08
C THR A 117 -2.41 12.52 6.31
N ALA A 118 -2.22 11.56 7.21
CA ALA A 118 -3.08 11.40 8.38
C ALA A 118 -2.75 12.47 9.42
N GLU A 119 -3.62 13.47 9.54
CA GLU A 119 -3.52 14.47 10.60
C GLU A 119 -3.87 13.82 11.94
N ASP A 120 -2.98 13.97 12.92
CA ASP A 120 -3.13 13.41 14.26
C ASP A 120 -3.36 11.88 14.30
N GLY A 121 -2.92 11.16 13.27
CA GLY A 121 -3.16 9.71 13.13
C GLY A 121 -4.60 9.34 12.77
N VAL A 122 -5.39 10.31 12.32
CA VAL A 122 -6.77 10.11 11.89
C VAL A 122 -6.81 9.91 10.37
N VAL A 123 -7.40 8.80 9.94
CA VAL A 123 -7.56 8.47 8.52
C VAL A 123 -9.05 8.50 8.14
N PRO A 124 -9.43 9.16 7.04
CA PRO A 124 -10.81 9.19 6.59
C PRO A 124 -11.37 7.80 6.27
N CYS A 125 -12.56 7.46 6.79
CA CYS A 125 -13.36 6.36 6.26
C CYS A 125 -13.63 6.54 4.76
N CYS A 126 -13.29 5.54 3.97
CA CYS A 126 -13.44 5.57 2.52
C CYS A 126 -13.43 4.16 1.93
N ARG A 127 -13.83 4.09 0.66
CA ARG A 127 -13.67 2.92 -0.19
C ARG A 127 -12.84 3.29 -1.41
N ILE A 128 -11.79 2.52 -1.66
CA ILE A 128 -10.88 2.67 -2.80
C ILE A 128 -10.91 1.37 -3.59
N GLU A 129 -11.03 1.48 -4.90
CA GLU A 129 -10.86 0.36 -5.82
C GLU A 129 -9.94 0.84 -6.93
N ASP A 130 -8.85 0.11 -7.15
CA ASP A 130 -7.87 0.52 -8.14
C ASP A 130 -7.24 -0.66 -8.86
N THR A 131 -6.84 -0.38 -10.10
CA THR A 131 -6.14 -1.30 -10.98
C THR A 131 -5.33 -0.47 -11.98
N PRO A 132 -4.07 -0.85 -12.27
CA PRO A 132 -3.26 -0.07 -13.17
C PRO A 132 -3.84 -0.07 -14.59
N ARG A 133 -3.90 1.11 -15.20
CA ARG A 133 -4.31 1.25 -16.61
C ARG A 133 -3.38 0.54 -17.59
N PHE A 134 -2.08 0.49 -17.27
CA PHE A 134 -1.05 -0.09 -18.11
C PHE A 134 -0.30 -1.19 -17.37
N ARG A 135 -0.07 -2.31 -18.06
CA ARG A 135 0.67 -3.45 -17.51
C ARG A 135 2.12 -3.10 -17.19
N TRP A 136 2.76 -2.23 -17.97
CA TRP A 136 4.15 -1.80 -17.77
C TRP A 136 4.18 -0.36 -17.27
N ARG A 137 4.83 -0.14 -16.13
CA ARG A 137 5.11 1.18 -15.57
C ARG A 137 6.54 1.13 -15.06
N GLY A 138 7.46 1.70 -15.83
CA GLY A 138 8.88 1.55 -15.54
C GLY A 138 9.67 2.84 -15.54
N MET A 139 10.86 2.73 -14.98
CA MET A 139 11.90 3.76 -15.02
C MET A 139 13.21 3.13 -15.49
N HIS A 140 14.00 3.93 -16.18
CA HIS A 140 15.34 3.58 -16.62
C HIS A 140 16.34 4.32 -15.74
N LEU A 141 17.29 3.58 -15.16
CA LEU A 141 18.40 4.12 -14.39
C LEU A 141 19.70 3.69 -15.05
N ASP A 142 20.43 4.67 -15.56
CA ASP A 142 21.77 4.50 -16.13
C ASP A 142 22.80 4.59 -15.02
N VAL A 143 23.40 3.45 -14.67
CA VAL A 143 24.47 3.35 -13.67
C VAL A 143 25.83 3.06 -14.33
N SER A 144 25.88 2.93 -15.66
CA SER A 144 27.13 2.67 -16.40
C SER A 144 27.93 3.96 -16.58
N ARG A 145 27.26 5.12 -16.70
CA ARG A 145 27.90 6.42 -16.91
C ARG A 145 28.17 7.20 -15.62
N HIS A 146 27.42 6.92 -14.56
CA HIS A 146 27.56 7.55 -13.26
C HIS A 146 27.40 6.50 -12.16
N PHE A 147 28.36 6.43 -11.24
CA PHE A 147 28.25 5.54 -10.10
C PHE A 147 27.30 6.11 -9.06
N PHE A 148 26.28 5.31 -8.70
CA PHE A 148 25.39 5.59 -7.57
C PHE A 148 25.71 4.62 -6.43
N PRO A 149 25.84 5.12 -5.19
CA PRO A 149 25.88 4.27 -4.02
C PRO A 149 24.66 3.33 -3.96
N VAL A 150 24.85 2.12 -3.41
CA VAL A 150 23.80 1.08 -3.38
C VAL A 150 22.57 1.54 -2.60
N GLU A 151 22.78 2.30 -1.54
CA GLU A 151 21.76 2.93 -0.73
C GLU A 151 20.87 3.88 -1.54
N ASP A 152 21.43 4.67 -2.45
CA ASP A 152 20.68 5.60 -3.29
C ASP A 152 19.82 4.84 -4.31
N VAL A 153 20.36 3.75 -4.88
CA VAL A 153 19.60 2.88 -5.79
C VAL A 153 18.43 2.21 -5.06
N LYS A 154 18.63 1.77 -3.81
CA LYS A 154 17.56 1.21 -2.98
C LYS A 154 16.50 2.26 -2.65
N ALA A 155 16.91 3.45 -2.23
CA ALA A 155 15.99 4.56 -1.98
C ALA A 155 15.17 4.91 -3.24
N PHE A 156 15.80 4.87 -4.41
CA PHE A 156 15.10 5.06 -5.69
C PHE A 156 14.06 3.95 -5.93
N ILE A 157 14.41 2.68 -5.71
CA ILE A 157 13.47 1.55 -5.79
C ILE A 157 12.28 1.73 -4.84
N ASP A 158 12.52 2.22 -3.62
CA ASP A 158 11.45 2.49 -2.65
C ASP A 158 10.50 3.58 -3.14
N GLN A 159 11.01 4.63 -3.80
CA GLN A 159 10.16 5.64 -4.45
C GLN A 159 9.35 5.05 -5.60
N LEU A 160 9.96 4.20 -6.44
CA LEU A 160 9.24 3.50 -7.50
C LEU A 160 8.12 2.62 -6.94
N ALA A 161 8.37 1.93 -5.82
CA ALA A 161 7.37 1.13 -5.13
C ALA A 161 6.22 2.00 -4.60
N LEU A 162 6.54 3.12 -3.96
CA LEU A 162 5.55 4.09 -3.44
C LEU A 162 4.59 4.57 -4.54
N TYR A 163 5.11 4.85 -5.74
CA TYR A 163 4.32 5.26 -6.90
C TYR A 163 3.85 4.10 -7.79
N ARG A 164 3.99 2.85 -7.32
CA ARG A 164 3.45 1.63 -7.94
C ARG A 164 4.01 1.35 -9.34
N PHE A 165 5.25 1.77 -9.61
CA PHE A 165 6.03 1.26 -10.74
C PHE A 165 6.34 -0.23 -10.52
N ASN A 166 6.51 -0.97 -11.61
CA ASN A 166 6.68 -2.42 -11.60
C ASN A 166 7.84 -2.92 -12.47
N ARG A 167 8.60 -2.00 -13.07
CA ARG A 167 9.78 -2.30 -13.89
C ARG A 167 10.86 -1.28 -13.62
N LEU A 168 12.05 -1.75 -13.29
CA LEU A 168 13.26 -0.94 -13.25
C LEU A 168 14.22 -1.52 -14.28
N HIS A 169 14.60 -0.71 -15.27
CA HIS A 169 15.67 -1.05 -16.19
C HIS A 169 16.95 -0.46 -15.61
N LEU A 170 17.91 -1.31 -15.24
CA LEU A 170 19.25 -0.90 -14.86
C LEU A 170 20.17 -1.08 -16.07
N HIS A 171 20.70 0.02 -16.57
CA HIS A 171 21.71 -0.03 -17.62
C HIS A 171 23.08 -0.13 -16.96
N LEU A 172 23.59 -1.37 -16.92
CA LEU A 172 24.75 -1.76 -16.11
C LEU A 172 26.09 -1.63 -16.84
N THR A 173 26.08 -1.65 -18.17
CA THR A 173 27.28 -1.70 -19.01
C THR A 173 27.08 -0.81 -20.23
N ASP A 174 28.11 -0.04 -20.57
CA ASP A 174 28.23 0.75 -21.79
C ASP A 174 29.45 0.28 -22.57
N ASP A 175 29.45 0.42 -23.89
CA ASP A 175 30.53 -0.01 -24.80
C ASP A 175 31.47 1.13 -25.21
N GLN A 176 31.56 2.20 -24.40
CA GLN A 176 32.51 3.30 -24.62
C GLN A 176 33.98 2.86 -24.66
#